data_AF-A0A1F4YL44-F1
#
_entry.id   AF-A0A1F4YL44-F1
#
_cell.length_a   1.000
_cell.length_b   1.000
_cell.length_c   1.000
_cell.angle_alpha   90.00
_cell.angle_beta   90.00
_cell.angle_gamma   90.00
#
_symmetry.space_group_name_H-M   'P 1'
#
loop_
_entity.id
_entity.type
_entity.pdbx_description
1 polymer ?
#
loop_
_entity_poly.entity_id
_entity_poly.type
_entity_poly.pdbx_seq_one_letter_code
_entity_poly.pdbx_strand_id
1 'polypeptide(L)' 'MKMRFTLNMENLDINGKMIDAMTMDWIEDVSQDKVLEMSHQWISSQTFLTDRMIGLHRVGESSLTIEPVAE' A
#
# COMPACT_ATOMS: atom_id res chain seq x y z
N MET A 1 -8.54 3.00 -16.37
CA MET A 1 -7.32 2.36 -16.93
C MET A 1 -6.89 1.30 -15.94
N LYS A 2 -6.41 0.15 -16.42
CA LYS A 2 -5.94 -0.92 -15.52
C LYS A 2 -4.56 -0.56 -14.99
N MET A 3 -4.47 -0.44 -13.68
CA MET A 3 -3.22 -0.19 -12.97
C MET A 3 -2.94 -1.38 -12.06
N ARG A 4 -1.69 -1.84 -12.01
CA ARG A 4 -1.18 -2.73 -10.98
C ARG A 4 -0.62 -1.90 -9.84
N PHE A 5 -0.95 -2.33 -8.64
CA PHE A 5 -0.43 -1.78 -7.40
C PHE A 5 0.31 -2.88 -6.66
N THR A 6 1.54 -2.59 -6.24
CA THR A 6 2.36 -3.50 -5.45
C THR A 6 2.78 -2.80 -4.18
N LEU A 7 2.24 -3.25 -3.05
CA LEU A 7 2.55 -2.75 -1.72
C LEU A 7 3.49 -3.75 -1.04
N ASN A 8 4.72 -3.33 -0.76
CA ASN A 8 5.66 -4.10 0.05
C ASN A 8 5.80 -3.45 1.41
N MET A 9 5.80 -4.26 2.46
CA MET A 9 5.91 -3.82 3.85
C MET A 9 6.80 -4.76 4.63
N GLU A 10 7.63 -4.21 5.50
CA GLU A 10 8.56 -4.95 6.35
C GLU A 10 8.40 -4.60 7.83
N ASN A 11 8.78 -5.54 8.69
CA ASN A 11 8.76 -5.40 10.15
C ASN A 11 7.38 -4.99 10.68
N LEU A 12 6.37 -5.78 10.35
CA LEU A 12 4.97 -5.50 10.67
C LEU A 12 4.61 -6.07 12.04
N ASP A 13 3.82 -5.31 12.80
CA ASP A 13 3.11 -5.81 13.97
C ASP A 13 1.62 -5.81 13.67
N ILE A 14 1.05 -7.01 13.50
CA ILE A 14 -0.37 -7.22 13.23
C ILE A 14 -0.99 -7.98 14.39
N ASN A 15 -1.87 -7.33 15.16
CA ASN A 15 -2.55 -7.91 16.32
C ASN A 15 -1.57 -8.58 17.31
N GLY A 16 -0.40 -8.00 17.55
CA GLY A 16 0.64 -8.54 18.42
C GLY A 16 1.44 -9.69 17.80
N LYS A 17 1.24 -9.98 16.51
CA LYS A 17 2.03 -10.93 15.75
C LYS A 17 3.00 -10.20 14.83
N MET A 18 4.27 -10.50 15.03
CA MET A 18 5.33 -10.01 14.15
C MET A 18 5.29 -10.75 12.81
N ILE A 19 5.33 -9.98 11.71
CA ILE A 19 5.47 -10.48 10.35
C ILE A 19 6.69 -9.78 9.74
N ASP A 20 7.66 -10.56 9.29
CA ASP A 20 8.91 -10.03 8.75
C ASP A 20 8.67 -9.20 7.48
N ALA A 21 7.87 -9.74 6.55
CA ALA A 21 7.50 -9.06 5.31
C ALA A 21 6.11 -9.46 4.82
N MET A 22 5.43 -8.51 4.18
CA MET A 22 4.17 -8.74 3.46
C MET A 22 4.20 -7.99 2.14
N THR A 23 3.78 -8.66 1.07
CA THR A 23 3.55 -8.07 -0.24
C THR A 23 2.10 -8.25 -0.63
N MET A 24 1.45 -7.16 -1.05
CA MET A 24 0.12 -7.16 -1.65
C MET A 24 0.22 -6.69 -3.09
N ASP A 25 -0.23 -7.51 -4.03
CA ASP A 25 -0.31 -7.19 -5.46
C ASP A 25 -1.79 -7.26 -5.88
N TRP A 26 -2.30 -6.17 -6.45
CA TRP A 26 -3.64 -6.15 -7.02
C TRP A 26 -3.72 -5.29 -8.27
N ILE A 27 -4.72 -5.59 -9.10
CA ILE A 27 -5.03 -4.83 -10.31
C ILE A 27 -6.40 -4.21 -10.14
N GLU A 28 -6.51 -2.92 -10.43
CA GLU A 28 -7.76 -2.18 -10.32
C GLU A 28 -7.97 -1.30 -11.57
N ASP A 29 -9.22 -1.14 -11.99
CA ASP A 29 -9.58 -0.18 -13.02
C ASP A 29 -9.88 1.18 -12.36
N VAL A 30 -8.93 2.10 -12.50
CA VAL A 30 -8.94 3.40 -11.81
C VAL A 30 -8.80 4.55 -12.80
N SER A 31 -9.23 5.75 -12.41
CA SER A 31 -8.95 6.98 -13.17
C SER A 31 -7.56 7.54 -12.84
N GLN A 32 -7.02 8.37 -13.73
CA GLN A 32 -5.73 9.03 -13.52
C GLN A 32 -5.75 9.93 -12.26
N ASP A 33 -6.84 10.67 -12.02
CA ASP A 33 -7.01 11.48 -10.82
C ASP A 33 -6.96 10.64 -9.55
N LYS A 34 -7.52 9.43 -9.59
CA LYS A 34 -7.51 8.52 -8.45
C LYS A 34 -6.10 7.99 -8.15
N VAL A 35 -5.32 7.70 -9.19
CA VAL A 35 -3.91 7.31 -9.05
C VAL A 35 -3.09 8.43 -8.39
N LEU A 36 -3.30 9.68 -8.82
CA LEU A 36 -2.65 10.86 -8.23
C LEU A 36 -3.03 11.02 -6.75
N GLU A 37 -4.33 10.94 -6.44
CA GLU A 37 -4.83 11.03 -5.06
C GLU A 37 -4.18 9.98 -4.15
N MET A 38 -4.16 8.72 -4.59
CA MET A 38 -3.54 7.61 -3.84
C MET A 38 -2.04 7.83 -3.63
N SER A 39 -1.33 8.27 -4.67
CA SER A 39 0.11 8.57 -4.57
C SER A 39 0.39 9.69 -3.56
N HIS A 40 -0.44 10.74 -3.57
CA HIS A 40 -0.32 11.82 -2.60
C HIS A 40 -0.62 11.37 -1.17
N GLN A 41 -1.67 10.58 -0.97
CA GLN A 41 -2.02 10.03 0.35
C GLN A 41 -0.91 9.13 0.91
N TRP A 42 -0.28 8.34 0.05
CA TRP A 42 0.83 7.48 0.39
C TRP A 42 2.06 8.25 0.90
N ILE A 43 2.46 9.31 0.17
CA ILE A 43 3.66 10.10 0.49
C ILE A 43 3.44 11.00 1.72
N SER A 44 2.21 11.51 1.90
CA SER A 44 1.95 12.55 2.89
C SER A 44 1.70 12.05 4.30
N SER A 45 1.33 10.78 4.49
CA SER A 45 0.94 10.26 5.80
C SER A 45 1.83 9.11 6.25
N GLN A 46 2.53 9.33 7.36
CA GLN A 46 3.29 8.30 8.08
C GLN A 46 2.37 7.21 8.69
N THR A 47 1.06 7.47 8.83
CA THR A 47 0.07 6.57 9.44
C THR A 47 -0.94 6.01 8.44
N PHE A 48 -0.78 6.29 7.14
CA PHE A 48 -1.76 5.90 6.11
C PHE A 48 -2.17 4.43 6.18
N LEU A 49 -1.18 3.55 6.36
CA LEU A 49 -1.39 2.11 6.46
C LEU A 49 -2.08 1.72 7.78
N THR A 50 -1.60 2.26 8.92
CA THR A 50 -2.15 1.93 10.25
C THR A 50 -3.58 2.45 10.43
N ASP A 51 -3.95 3.53 9.74
CA ASP A 51 -5.31 4.09 9.78
C ASP A 51 -6.31 3.29 8.92
N ARG A 52 -5.81 2.60 7.87
CA ARG A 52 -6.66 1.83 6.94
C ARG A 52 -6.67 0.32 7.21
N MET A 53 -5.60 -0.23 7.77
CA MET A 53 -5.45 -1.67 8.00
C MET A 53 -5.78 -2.01 9.47
N ILE A 54 -6.97 -2.57 9.68
CA ILE A 54 -7.42 -2.97 11.01
C ILE A 54 -6.46 -4.02 11.58
N GLY A 55 -5.94 -3.73 12.78
CA GLY A 55 -5.00 -4.60 13.48
C GLY A 55 -3.53 -4.37 13.14
N LEU A 56 -3.21 -3.50 12.16
CA LEU A 56 -1.83 -3.09 11.90
C LEU A 56 -1.43 -1.99 12.89
N HIS A 57 -0.57 -2.35 13.84
CA HIS A 57 -0.11 -1.42 14.88
C HIS A 57 1.19 -0.71 14.49
N ARG A 58 2.04 -1.37 13.69
CA ARG A 58 3.33 -0.82 13.28
C ARG A 58 3.74 -1.37 11.91
N VAL A 59 4.40 -0.49 11.15
CA VAL A 59 5.12 -0.79 9.90
C VAL A 59 6.52 -0.22 10.07
N GLY A 60 7.56 -0.98 9.73
CA GLY A 60 8.93 -0.47 9.69
C GLY A 60 9.18 0.32 8.41
N GLU A 61 9.27 -0.40 7.30
CA GLU A 61 9.44 0.17 5.96
C GLU A 61 8.27 -0.22 5.07
N SER A 62 7.88 0.67 4.18
CA SER A 62 6.87 0.36 3.16
C SER A 62 7.13 1.06 1.85
N SER A 63 6.78 0.41 0.75
CA SER A 63 6.85 0.96 -0.60
C SER A 63 5.59 0.59 -1.39
N LEU A 64 5.08 1.56 -2.14
CA LEU A 64 3.98 1.36 -3.07
C LEU A 64 4.47 1.64 -4.49
N THR A 65 4.41 0.62 -5.33
CA THR A 65 4.64 0.72 -6.76
C THR A 65 3.30 0.78 -7.48
N ILE A 66 3.18 1.69 -8.44
CA ILE A 66 1.99 1.86 -9.27
C ILE A 66 2.43 1.84 -10.72
N GLU A 67 1.92 0.90 -11.51
CA GLU A 67 2.31 0.74 -12.91
C GLU A 67 1.08 0.44 -13.79
N PRO A 68 1.05 0.95 -15.04
CA PRO A 68 0.00 0.60 -15.98
C PRO A 68 0.14 -0.87 -16.38
N VAL A 69 -0.97 -1.60 -16.43
CA VAL A 69 -1.00 -2.95 -17.00
C VAL A 69 -1.10 -2.79 -18.51
N ALA A 70 -0.03 -3.14 -19.23
CA ALA A 70 -0.08 -3.22 -20.69
C ALA A 70 -1.16 -4.25 -21.11
N GLU A 71 -2.02 -3.86 -22.05
CA GLU A 71 -3.01 -4.76 -22.67
C GLU A 71 -2.35 -5.91 -23.44
#